data_AF-A0A4R0G8U0-F1
#
_entry.id   AF-A0A4R0G8U0-F1
#
_cell.length_a   1.000
_cell.length_b   1.000
_cell.length_c   1.000
_cell.angle_alpha   90.00
_cell.angle_beta   90.00
_cell.angle_gamma   90.00
#
_symmetry.space_group_name_H-M   'P 1'
#
loop_
_entity.id
_entity.type
_entity.pdbx_description
1 polymer ?
#
loop_
_entity_poly.entity_id
_entity_poly.type
_entity_poly.pdbx_seq_one_letter_code
_entity_poly.pdbx_strand_id
1 'polypeptide(L)'
;MDNWSALFDGQTRYFLDINDSTVKPDVLRFYGREALSEPFKWDIEFTTLQVNILPEQVLMKYATFRMRSGKNVHGIVTRLEWLSTSRDQSRYRLTLSSRLALLAHTRQCAVFQNQSVPEVVEQVLRRHGLEGPDFEFRLERTYPPREIITQWRETDLQFIQRILSEVGIYWRTEMDNTRELDVYIFADSQLNYRFDVRLPYREPSGLFDGAAESVWDVRTWHRIATGTVATR
;
A
#
# COMPACT_ATOMS: atom_id res chain seq x y z
N MET A 1 35.39 1.46 -16.96
CA MET A 1 35.70 2.32 -15.81
C MET A 1 34.74 1.88 -14.73
N ASP A 2 35.24 1.09 -13.80
CA ASP A 2 34.41 0.26 -12.92
C ASP A 2 33.85 1.09 -11.77
N ASN A 3 32.51 1.15 -11.69
CA ASN A 3 31.78 1.92 -10.69
C ASN A 3 31.59 1.15 -9.38
N TRP A 4 32.61 0.38 -8.96
CA TRP A 4 32.60 -0.38 -7.70
C TRP A 4 32.39 0.52 -6.48
N SER A 5 32.79 1.79 -6.59
CA SER A 5 32.63 2.83 -5.58
C SER A 5 31.17 3.25 -5.37
N ALA A 6 30.27 3.12 -6.35
CA ALA A 6 28.86 3.51 -6.19
C ALA A 6 28.05 2.56 -5.29
N LEU A 7 28.48 1.30 -5.16
CA LEU A 7 27.82 0.32 -4.29
C LEU A 7 28.21 0.47 -2.82
N PHE A 8 29.39 1.03 -2.52
CA PHE A 8 29.96 1.13 -1.17
C PHE A 8 30.27 2.56 -0.74
N ASP A 9 29.58 3.56 -1.32
CA ASP A 9 29.78 4.99 -0.98
C ASP A 9 29.34 5.37 0.45
N GLY A 10 29.11 4.40 1.34
CA GLY A 10 28.65 4.61 2.72
C GLY A 10 27.27 5.26 2.86
N GLN A 11 26.62 5.63 1.76
CA GLN A 11 25.31 6.28 1.76
C GLN A 11 24.17 5.26 1.92
N THR A 12 23.32 5.51 2.91
CA THR A 12 22.10 4.75 3.18
C THR A 12 21.22 4.68 1.93
N ARG A 13 20.78 3.48 1.52
CA ARG A 13 19.97 3.28 0.31
C ARG A 13 18.47 3.38 0.55
N TYR A 14 18.08 3.33 1.81
CA TYR A 14 16.71 3.18 2.26
C TYR A 14 16.47 4.13 3.43
N PHE A 15 15.51 5.02 3.29
CA PHE A 15 15.22 6.03 4.30
C PHE A 15 13.80 5.81 4.80
N LEU A 16 13.65 5.73 6.11
CA LEU A 16 12.36 5.70 6.76
C LEU A 16 12.23 6.99 7.56
N ASP A 17 11.19 7.74 7.27
CA ASP A 17 10.86 8.98 7.97
C ASP A 17 9.49 8.82 8.59
N ILE A 18 9.34 9.21 9.86
CA ILE A 18 8.09 9.07 10.61
C ILE A 18 7.72 10.47 11.07
N ASN A 19 6.62 10.99 10.51
CA ASN A 19 6.18 12.36 10.76
C ASN A 19 5.94 12.56 12.25
N ASP A 20 6.30 13.74 12.75
CA ASP A 20 6.18 14.12 14.17
C ASP A 20 6.82 13.12 15.15
N SER A 21 7.84 12.36 14.74
CA SER A 21 8.57 11.42 15.58
C SER A 21 10.01 11.86 15.82
N THR A 22 10.52 11.61 17.02
CA THR A 22 11.95 11.81 17.34
C THR A 22 12.81 10.59 16.98
N VAL A 23 12.17 9.49 16.59
CA VAL A 23 12.85 8.23 16.24
C VAL A 23 13.66 8.46 14.97
N LYS A 24 14.95 8.11 15.02
CA LYS A 24 15.83 8.10 13.86
C LYS A 24 16.10 6.65 13.45
N PRO A 25 15.34 6.09 12.49
CA PRO A 25 15.49 4.71 12.07
C PRO A 25 16.60 4.58 11.01
N ASP A 26 17.44 3.57 11.17
CA ASP A 26 18.34 3.09 10.13
C ASP A 26 17.83 1.74 9.60
N VAL A 27 17.47 1.68 8.31
CA VAL A 27 16.72 0.56 7.75
C VAL A 27 17.64 -0.65 7.51
N LEU A 28 17.30 -1.78 8.12
CA LEU A 28 18.04 -3.04 7.99
C LEU A 28 17.50 -3.92 6.87
N ARG A 29 16.18 -4.13 6.85
CA ARG A 29 15.50 -4.96 5.84
C ARG A 29 14.03 -4.61 5.80
N PHE A 30 13.37 -4.96 4.69
CA PHE A 30 11.95 -4.72 4.53
C PHE A 30 11.31 -5.79 3.65
N TYR A 31 10.00 -5.93 3.79
CA TYR A 31 9.16 -6.74 2.93
C TYR A 31 7.87 -5.99 2.64
N GLY A 32 7.53 -5.83 1.36
CA GLY A 32 6.34 -5.12 0.90
C GLY A 32 5.40 -6.02 0.12
N ARG A 33 4.10 -5.87 0.33
CA ARG A 33 3.04 -6.46 -0.50
C ARG A 33 2.08 -5.37 -0.95
N GLU A 34 1.90 -5.29 -2.25
CA GLU A 34 0.92 -4.44 -2.94
C GLU A 34 0.11 -5.33 -3.87
N ALA A 35 -1.21 -5.11 -3.93
CA ALA A 35 -2.11 -5.83 -4.82
C ALA A 35 -3.29 -4.93 -5.20
N LEU A 36 -3.93 -5.23 -6.33
CA LEU A 36 -5.19 -4.57 -6.69
C LEU A 36 -6.26 -4.93 -5.67
N SER A 37 -7.06 -3.94 -5.29
CA SER A 37 -8.17 -4.13 -4.35
C SER A 37 -7.77 -4.67 -2.97
N GLU A 38 -6.53 -4.44 -2.55
CA GLU A 38 -6.04 -4.71 -1.20
C GLU A 38 -5.24 -3.50 -0.68
N PRO A 39 -5.40 -3.08 0.59
CA PRO A 39 -4.49 -2.12 1.20
C PRO A 39 -3.07 -2.69 1.21
N PHE A 40 -2.08 -1.89 0.77
CA PHE A 40 -0.69 -2.34 0.80
C PHE A 40 -0.20 -2.49 2.25
N LYS A 41 0.85 -3.29 2.42
CA LYS A 41 1.55 -3.48 3.70
C LYS A 41 3.05 -3.61 3.50
N TRP A 42 3.82 -2.83 4.24
CA TRP A 42 5.29 -2.88 4.29
C TRP A 42 5.76 -3.14 5.72
N ASP A 43 6.37 -4.30 5.95
CA ASP A 43 7.04 -4.62 7.21
C ASP A 43 8.51 -4.17 7.09
N ILE A 44 8.89 -3.16 7.86
CA ILE A 44 10.20 -2.50 7.81
C ILE A 44 10.91 -2.71 9.14
N GLU A 45 12.08 -3.34 9.08
CA GLU A 45 12.97 -3.48 10.23
C GLU A 45 14.05 -2.45 10.21
N PHE A 46 14.29 -1.84 11.36
CA PHE A 46 15.26 -0.78 11.52
C PHE A 46 15.96 -0.85 12.88
N THR A 47 17.10 -0.19 12.96
CA THR A 47 17.85 0.06 14.18
C THR A 47 17.81 1.51 14.58
N THR A 48 17.90 1.78 15.87
CA THR A 48 18.03 3.14 16.39
C THR A 48 18.79 3.15 17.71
N LEU A 49 19.46 4.27 18.00
CA LEU A 49 20.12 4.49 19.30
C LEU A 49 19.09 4.69 20.43
N GLN A 50 17.86 5.07 20.09
CA GLN A 50 16.81 5.26 21.07
C GLN A 50 16.34 3.92 21.63
N VAL A 51 16.45 3.76 22.95
CA VAL A 51 15.92 2.62 23.69
C VAL A 51 14.48 2.92 24.11
N ASN A 52 13.62 1.90 24.18
CA ASN A 52 12.22 2.01 24.62
C ASN A 52 11.39 3.05 23.85
N ILE A 53 11.24 2.86 22.53
CA ILE A 53 10.32 3.68 21.73
C ILE A 53 8.91 3.49 22.29
N LEU A 54 8.27 4.58 22.72
CA LEU A 54 6.89 4.53 23.15
C LEU A 54 5.97 4.40 21.93
N PRO A 55 4.92 3.57 21.96
CA PRO A 55 4.05 3.36 20.80
C PRO A 55 3.48 4.66 20.21
N GLU A 56 3.09 5.62 21.06
CA GLU A 56 2.59 6.95 20.66
C GLU A 56 3.60 7.82 19.88
N GLN A 57 4.89 7.50 19.94
CA GLN A 57 5.89 8.19 19.14
C GLN A 57 5.84 7.77 17.67
N VAL A 58 5.20 6.65 17.35
CA VAL A 58 5.29 6.02 16.02
C VAL A 58 3.92 5.60 15.47
N LEU A 59 3.07 4.95 16.27
CA LEU A 59 1.77 4.45 15.84
C LEU A 59 0.84 5.58 15.42
N MET A 60 0.02 5.30 14.41
CA MET A 60 -0.96 6.22 13.83
C MET A 60 -0.36 7.50 13.24
N LYS A 61 0.96 7.56 13.09
CA LYS A 61 1.64 8.66 12.39
C LYS A 61 1.85 8.30 10.93
N TYR A 62 1.83 9.33 10.10
CA TYR A 62 2.26 9.21 8.72
C TYR A 62 3.76 8.91 8.67
N ALA A 63 4.15 8.08 7.72
CA ALA A 63 5.55 7.77 7.50
C ALA A 63 5.81 7.57 6.01
N THR A 64 7.04 7.92 5.62
CA THR A 64 7.52 7.83 4.26
C THR A 64 8.73 6.89 4.21
N PHE A 65 8.62 5.83 3.43
CA PHE A 65 9.72 4.92 3.12
C PHE A 65 10.25 5.21 1.71
N ARG A 66 11.46 5.76 1.61
CA ARG A 66 12.11 6.16 0.35
C ARG A 66 13.21 5.18 -0.01
N MET A 67 13.20 4.72 -1.26
CA MET A 67 14.24 3.87 -1.83
C MET A 67 15.03 4.68 -2.85
N ARG A 68 16.36 4.51 -2.86
CA ARG A 68 17.23 5.19 -3.85
C ARG A 68 16.89 4.85 -5.32
N SER A 69 16.21 3.74 -5.58
CA SER A 69 15.65 3.41 -6.90
C SER A 69 14.58 4.41 -7.40
N GLY A 70 14.08 5.28 -6.54
CA GLY A 70 13.04 6.26 -6.86
C GLY A 70 11.63 5.83 -6.43
N LYS A 71 11.47 4.64 -5.83
CA LYS A 71 10.21 4.23 -5.21
C LYS A 71 10.09 4.86 -3.82
N ASN A 72 9.02 5.63 -3.64
CA ASN A 72 8.57 6.10 -2.32
C ASN A 72 7.27 5.38 -1.96
N VAL A 73 7.11 5.10 -0.67
CA VAL A 73 5.88 4.55 -0.10
C VAL A 73 5.46 5.46 1.04
N HIS A 74 4.31 6.09 0.90
CA HIS A 74 3.70 6.92 1.93
C HIS A 74 2.53 6.17 2.54
N GLY A 75 2.39 6.24 3.85
CA GLY A 75 1.29 5.58 4.54
C GLY A 75 1.24 5.91 6.02
N ILE A 76 0.53 5.08 6.78
CA ILE A 76 0.39 5.21 8.23
C ILE A 76 1.00 4.02 8.94
N VAL A 77 1.68 4.26 10.06
CA VAL A 77 2.26 3.18 10.86
C VAL A 77 1.18 2.53 11.73
N THR A 78 0.88 1.26 11.46
CA THR A 78 -0.21 0.52 12.12
C THR A 78 0.27 -0.49 13.15
N ARG A 79 1.57 -0.82 13.15
CA ARG A 79 2.17 -1.74 14.12
C ARG A 79 3.60 -1.34 14.42
N LEU A 80 4.01 -1.53 15.67
CA LEU A 80 5.38 -1.43 16.14
C LEU A 80 5.68 -2.68 16.98
N GLU A 81 6.83 -3.27 16.76
CA GLU A 81 7.30 -4.47 17.44
C GLU A 81 8.76 -4.27 17.82
N TRP A 82 9.06 -4.44 19.11
CA TRP A 82 10.43 -4.57 19.58
C TRP A 82 10.95 -5.97 19.29
N LEU A 83 12.17 -6.06 18.75
CA LEU A 83 12.79 -7.35 18.41
C LEU A 83 13.93 -7.70 19.37
N SER A 84 14.83 -6.75 19.62
CA SER A 84 16.01 -6.96 20.47
C SER A 84 16.68 -5.63 20.81
N THR A 85 17.42 -5.58 21.91
CA THR A 85 18.29 -4.45 22.25
C THR A 85 19.69 -4.95 22.56
N SER A 86 20.70 -4.36 21.93
CA SER A 86 22.11 -4.53 22.26
C SER A 86 22.60 -3.33 23.08
N ARG A 87 23.90 -3.33 23.44
CA ARG A 87 24.53 -2.19 24.13
C ARG A 87 24.48 -0.91 23.30
N ASP A 88 24.59 -1.05 21.98
CA ASP A 88 24.79 0.09 21.08
C ASP A 88 23.49 0.56 20.43
N GLN A 89 22.54 -0.35 20.19
CA GLN A 89 21.31 -0.02 19.47
C GLN A 89 20.13 -0.96 19.81
N SER A 90 18.92 -0.46 19.59
CA SER A 90 17.69 -1.24 19.63
C SER A 90 17.16 -1.53 18.22
N ARG A 91 16.61 -2.73 18.03
CA ARG A 91 16.04 -3.20 16.77
C ARG A 91 14.53 -3.33 16.89
N TYR A 92 13.83 -2.73 15.94
CA TYR A 92 12.38 -2.76 15.85
C TYR A 92 11.92 -3.21 14.47
N ARG A 93 10.66 -3.62 14.39
CA ARG A 93 9.90 -3.76 13.16
C ARG A 93 8.68 -2.87 13.23
N LEU A 94 8.44 -2.06 12.22
CA LEU A 94 7.16 -1.37 12.04
C LEU A 94 6.43 -1.90 10.82
N THR A 95 5.11 -1.75 10.83
CA THR A 95 4.26 -1.98 9.66
C THR A 95 3.77 -0.63 9.15
N LEU A 96 4.22 -0.25 7.95
CA LEU A 96 3.68 0.86 7.18
C LEU A 96 2.56 0.35 6.30
N SER A 97 1.35 0.87 6.48
CA SER A 97 0.15 0.43 5.75
C SER A 97 -0.52 1.58 5.05
N SER A 98 -1.35 1.25 4.07
CA SER A 98 -2.28 2.21 3.47
C SER A 98 -3.26 2.77 4.52
N ARG A 99 -3.71 4.02 4.36
CA ARG A 99 -4.79 4.57 5.20
C ARG A 99 -6.07 3.74 5.13
N LEU A 100 -6.37 3.12 3.97
CA LEU A 100 -7.51 2.19 3.85
C LEU A 100 -7.44 0.99 4.79
N ALA A 101 -6.25 0.59 5.25
CA ALA A 101 -6.12 -0.50 6.21
C ALA A 101 -6.80 -0.17 7.55
N LEU A 102 -6.92 1.12 7.91
CA LEU A 102 -7.57 1.55 9.14
C LEU A 102 -9.07 1.21 9.17
N LEU A 103 -9.72 1.14 8.01
CA LEU A 103 -11.13 0.76 7.89
C LEU A 103 -11.40 -0.69 8.33
N ALA A 104 -10.36 -1.51 8.48
CA ALA A 104 -10.47 -2.85 9.06
C ALA A 104 -10.76 -2.84 10.57
N HIS A 105 -10.54 -1.70 11.25
CA HIS A 105 -10.75 -1.57 12.70
C HIS A 105 -12.15 -1.06 13.08
N THR A 106 -12.96 -0.66 12.10
CA THR A 106 -14.33 -0.18 12.32
C THR A 106 -15.32 -1.20 11.80
N ARG A 107 -16.20 -1.69 12.66
CA ARG A 107 -17.26 -2.66 12.34
C ARG A 107 -18.61 -2.09 12.75
N GLN A 108 -19.56 -2.07 11.83
CA GLN A 108 -20.87 -1.47 12.07
C GLN A 108 -21.99 -2.16 11.28
N CYS A 109 -23.23 -1.73 11.57
CA CYS A 109 -24.39 -1.98 10.74
C CYS A 109 -24.91 -0.64 10.23
N ALA A 110 -25.10 -0.52 8.92
CA ALA A 110 -25.58 0.72 8.30
C ALA A 110 -26.48 0.39 7.11
N VAL A 111 -27.41 1.30 6.82
CA VAL A 111 -28.32 1.22 5.68
C VAL A 111 -28.17 2.49 4.86
N PHE A 112 -27.90 2.31 3.57
CA PHE A 112 -27.80 3.38 2.58
C PHE A 112 -28.99 3.21 1.62
N GLN A 113 -29.75 4.26 1.39
CA GLN A 113 -30.95 4.22 0.55
C GLN A 113 -30.79 5.14 -0.65
N ASN A 114 -31.31 4.69 -1.80
CA ASN A 114 -31.35 5.45 -3.06
C ASN A 114 -29.99 6.02 -3.48
N GLN A 115 -28.93 5.23 -3.33
CA GLN A 115 -27.55 5.61 -3.65
C GLN A 115 -26.87 4.52 -4.49
N SER A 116 -25.99 4.94 -5.38
CA SER A 116 -25.13 4.06 -6.17
C SER A 116 -23.97 3.54 -5.33
N VAL A 117 -23.31 2.48 -5.83
CA VAL A 117 -22.13 1.90 -5.14
C VAL A 117 -20.99 2.93 -4.98
N PRO A 118 -20.59 3.71 -6.01
CA PRO A 118 -19.56 4.73 -5.85
C PRO A 118 -19.91 5.79 -4.80
N GLU A 119 -21.17 6.26 -4.75
CA GLU A 119 -21.61 7.24 -3.75
C GLU A 119 -21.50 6.71 -2.32
N VAL A 120 -21.92 5.45 -2.10
CA VAL A 120 -21.79 4.80 -0.78
C VAL A 120 -20.33 4.64 -0.38
N VAL A 121 -19.46 4.21 -1.31
CA VAL A 121 -18.02 4.07 -1.05
C VAL A 121 -17.41 5.43 -0.69
N GLU A 122 -17.70 6.47 -1.47
CA GLU A 122 -17.28 7.83 -1.18
C GLU A 122 -17.72 8.29 0.22
N GLN A 123 -18.99 8.05 0.57
CA GLN A 123 -19.53 8.41 1.89
C GLN A 123 -18.77 7.70 3.03
N VAL A 124 -18.44 6.42 2.86
CA VAL A 124 -17.66 5.66 3.85
C VAL A 124 -16.23 6.20 3.94
N LEU A 125 -15.56 6.46 2.81
CA LEU A 125 -14.21 7.02 2.80
C LEU A 125 -14.15 8.38 3.51
N ARG A 126 -15.10 9.28 3.21
CA ARG A 126 -15.18 10.61 3.85
C ARG A 126 -15.43 10.54 5.35
N ARG A 127 -16.20 9.55 5.83
CA ARG A 127 -16.38 9.32 7.27
C ARG A 127 -15.07 8.99 7.98
N HIS A 128 -14.11 8.39 7.28
CA HIS A 128 -12.76 8.08 7.76
C HIS A 128 -11.75 9.22 7.48
N GLY A 129 -12.22 10.41 7.15
CA GLY A 129 -11.37 11.59 6.95
C GLY A 129 -10.53 11.53 5.67
N LEU A 130 -10.91 10.69 4.69
CA LEU A 130 -10.37 10.78 3.34
C LEU A 130 -11.10 11.88 2.57
N GLU A 131 -10.34 12.78 1.96
CA GLU A 131 -10.89 13.94 1.25
C GLU A 131 -10.79 13.77 -0.28
N GLY A 132 -11.33 14.74 -1.03
CA GLY A 132 -11.33 14.72 -2.50
C GLY A 132 -9.98 14.43 -3.16
N PRO A 133 -8.83 14.97 -2.69
CA PRO A 133 -7.54 14.65 -3.30
C PRO A 133 -6.97 13.29 -2.86
N ASP A 134 -7.59 12.60 -1.90
CA ASP A 134 -7.12 11.28 -1.42
C ASP A 134 -7.65 10.13 -2.25
N PHE A 135 -8.72 10.33 -3.02
CA PHE A 135 -9.26 9.30 -3.91
C PHE A 135 -9.95 9.87 -5.14
N GLU A 136 -9.98 9.09 -6.20
CA GLU A 136 -10.59 9.45 -7.47
C GLU A 136 -11.37 8.26 -8.05
N PHE A 137 -12.55 8.52 -8.60
CA PHE A 137 -13.33 7.54 -9.35
C PHE A 137 -13.14 7.78 -10.86
N ARG A 138 -12.45 6.85 -11.54
CA ARG A 138 -12.25 6.83 -13.00
C ARG A 138 -13.05 5.70 -13.61
N LEU A 139 -14.35 5.94 -13.73
CA LEU A 139 -15.35 4.94 -14.11
C LEU A 139 -15.86 5.21 -15.53
N GLU A 140 -15.81 4.20 -16.39
CA GLU A 140 -16.37 4.26 -17.75
C GLU A 140 -17.86 3.90 -17.77
N ARG A 141 -18.32 3.14 -16.78
CA ARG A 141 -19.71 2.71 -16.65
C ARG A 141 -20.50 3.63 -15.73
N THR A 142 -21.79 3.74 -16.01
CA THR A 142 -22.75 4.37 -15.10
C THR A 142 -23.28 3.34 -14.10
N TYR A 143 -23.23 3.68 -12.81
CA TYR A 143 -23.71 2.82 -11.73
C TYR A 143 -25.05 3.35 -11.20
N PRO A 144 -26.18 2.66 -11.42
CA PRO A 144 -27.48 3.16 -11.00
C PRO A 144 -27.61 3.14 -9.47
N PRO A 145 -28.42 4.05 -8.90
CA PRO A 145 -28.76 3.99 -7.48
C PRO A 145 -29.52 2.71 -7.17
N ARG A 146 -29.20 2.12 -6.02
CA ARG A 146 -29.93 0.97 -5.47
C ARG A 146 -30.92 1.48 -4.43
N GLU A 147 -32.09 0.86 -4.35
CA GLU A 147 -33.10 1.17 -3.32
C GLU A 147 -32.50 1.05 -1.92
N ILE A 148 -31.75 -0.03 -1.68
CA ILE A 148 -31.07 -0.28 -0.41
C ILE A 148 -29.72 -0.96 -0.61
N ILE A 149 -28.71 -0.46 0.11
CA ILE A 149 -27.41 -1.12 0.32
C ILE A 149 -27.24 -1.25 1.83
N THR A 150 -27.02 -2.48 2.29
CA THR A 150 -26.83 -2.76 3.73
C THR A 150 -25.39 -3.18 3.98
N GLN A 151 -24.78 -2.57 4.99
CA GLN A 151 -23.60 -3.07 5.66
C GLN A 151 -24.07 -3.83 6.91
N TRP A 152 -23.76 -5.11 7.01
CA TRP A 152 -24.26 -5.94 8.12
C TRP A 152 -23.13 -6.66 8.85
N ARG A 153 -22.80 -6.17 10.05
CA ARG A 153 -21.79 -6.78 10.94
C ARG A 153 -20.48 -7.10 10.22
N GLU A 154 -20.03 -6.24 9.32
CA GLU A 154 -18.75 -6.36 8.61
C GLU A 154 -17.94 -5.09 8.84
N THR A 155 -16.62 -5.16 8.63
CA THR A 155 -15.79 -3.94 8.73
C THR A 155 -16.03 -3.02 7.55
N ASP A 156 -15.70 -1.74 7.67
CA ASP A 156 -15.85 -0.79 6.56
C ASP A 156 -14.99 -1.19 5.37
N LEU A 157 -13.80 -1.76 5.61
CA LEU A 157 -12.95 -2.29 4.56
C LEU A 157 -13.59 -3.49 3.85
N GLN A 158 -14.14 -4.45 4.61
CA GLN A 158 -14.83 -5.61 4.05
C GLN A 158 -16.06 -5.19 3.24
N PHE A 159 -16.82 -4.22 3.75
CA PHE A 159 -17.98 -3.65 3.09
C PHE A 159 -17.63 -3.06 1.72
N ILE A 160 -16.63 -2.17 1.69
CA ILE A 160 -16.13 -1.55 0.45
C ILE A 160 -15.65 -2.62 -0.53
N GLN A 161 -14.83 -3.57 -0.08
CA GLN A 161 -14.34 -4.67 -0.92
C GLN A 161 -15.47 -5.46 -1.56
N ARG A 162 -16.48 -5.82 -0.76
CA ARG A 162 -17.63 -6.58 -1.21
C ARG A 162 -18.43 -5.81 -2.27
N ILE A 163 -18.91 -4.60 -1.96
CA ILE A 163 -19.78 -3.86 -2.88
C ILE A 163 -19.09 -3.42 -4.17
N LEU A 164 -17.79 -3.12 -4.13
CA LEU A 164 -17.01 -2.83 -5.33
C LEU A 164 -16.85 -4.08 -6.21
N SER A 165 -16.54 -5.23 -5.60
CA SER A 165 -16.38 -6.49 -6.33
C SER A 165 -17.67 -6.95 -7.00
N GLU A 166 -18.84 -6.70 -6.39
CA GLU A 166 -20.16 -7.01 -6.95
C GLU A 166 -20.40 -6.30 -8.30
N VAL A 167 -19.85 -5.10 -8.47
CA VAL A 167 -20.08 -4.28 -9.66
C VAL A 167 -18.86 -4.18 -10.59
N GLY A 168 -17.79 -4.91 -10.26
CA GLY A 168 -16.57 -4.97 -11.07
C GLY A 168 -15.69 -3.72 -10.99
N ILE A 169 -15.77 -2.95 -9.90
CA ILE A 169 -14.82 -1.85 -9.64
C ILE A 169 -13.64 -2.42 -8.85
N TYR A 170 -12.42 -2.15 -9.32
CA TYR A 170 -11.19 -2.39 -8.57
C TYR A 170 -10.60 -1.06 -8.12
N TRP A 171 -9.61 -1.11 -7.23
CA TRP A 171 -8.78 0.08 -6.98
C TRP A 171 -7.29 -0.25 -7.01
N ARG A 172 -6.51 0.80 -7.26
CA ARG A 172 -5.05 0.79 -7.11
C ARG A 172 -4.62 2.00 -6.30
N THR A 173 -3.47 1.86 -5.64
CA THR A 173 -2.86 2.94 -4.88
C THR A 173 -1.76 3.62 -5.69
N GLU A 174 -1.77 4.94 -5.69
CA GLU A 174 -0.66 5.77 -6.15
C GLU A 174 -0.04 6.54 -4.98
N MET A 175 1.21 6.96 -5.16
CA MET A 175 1.97 7.69 -4.15
C MET A 175 2.10 9.14 -4.61
N ASP A 176 1.45 10.07 -3.91
CA ASP A 176 1.59 11.49 -4.15
C ASP A 176 2.81 12.00 -3.39
N ASN A 177 3.94 12.12 -4.08
CA ASN A 177 5.19 12.61 -3.51
C ASN A 177 5.14 14.08 -3.08
N THR A 178 4.17 14.88 -3.56
CA THR A 178 4.07 16.30 -3.19
C THR A 178 3.41 16.45 -1.82
N ARG A 179 2.36 15.66 -1.58
CA ARG A 179 1.64 15.64 -0.30
C ARG A 179 2.17 14.62 0.68
N GLU A 180 3.02 13.70 0.22
CA GLU A 180 3.52 12.55 0.96
C GLU A 180 2.38 11.66 1.48
N LEU A 181 1.40 11.39 0.62
CA LEU A 181 0.22 10.60 0.94
C LEU A 181 -0.02 9.51 -0.10
N ASP A 182 -0.72 8.45 0.31
CA ASP A 182 -1.27 7.47 -0.61
C ASP A 182 -2.63 7.93 -1.15
N VAL A 183 -2.84 7.70 -2.45
CA VAL A 183 -4.05 8.10 -3.19
C VAL A 183 -4.69 6.87 -3.81
N TYR A 184 -6.03 6.79 -3.77
CA TYR A 184 -6.78 5.63 -4.25
C TYR A 184 -7.51 5.94 -5.54
N ILE A 185 -7.21 5.18 -6.59
CA ILE A 185 -7.92 5.29 -7.88
C ILE A 185 -8.86 4.11 -8.01
N PHE A 186 -10.16 4.36 -7.93
CA PHE A 186 -11.22 3.39 -8.20
C PHE A 186 -11.54 3.39 -9.69
N ALA A 187 -11.47 2.23 -10.33
CA ALA A 187 -11.62 2.08 -11.77
C ALA A 187 -12.33 0.78 -12.16
N ASP A 188 -12.93 0.76 -13.35
CA ASP A 188 -13.68 -0.38 -13.90
C ASP A 188 -13.20 -0.82 -15.30
N SER A 189 -12.16 -0.15 -15.80
CA SER A 189 -11.61 -0.33 -17.14
C SER A 189 -10.10 -0.53 -17.11
N GLN A 190 -9.60 -1.32 -18.07
CA GLN A 190 -8.16 -1.55 -18.27
C GLN A 190 -7.42 -0.28 -18.72
N LEU A 191 -8.14 0.74 -19.22
CA LEU A 191 -7.55 2.03 -19.57
C LEU A 191 -6.83 2.70 -18.39
N ASN A 192 -7.19 2.34 -17.16
CA ASN A 192 -6.58 2.85 -15.94
C ASN A 192 -5.33 2.07 -15.49
N TYR A 193 -4.87 1.09 -16.27
CA TYR A 193 -3.59 0.43 -16.04
C TYR A 193 -2.41 1.28 -16.54
N ARG A 194 -1.22 1.01 -16.01
CA ARG A 194 0.02 1.60 -16.51
C ARG A 194 0.55 0.73 -17.64
N PHE A 195 0.51 1.27 -18.86
CA PHE A 195 1.06 0.63 -20.05
C PHE A 195 2.49 1.10 -20.31
N ASP A 196 3.15 0.44 -21.27
CA ASP A 196 4.47 0.80 -21.81
C ASP A 196 5.64 0.82 -20.80
N VAL A 197 5.48 0.18 -19.65
CA VAL A 197 6.58 -0.10 -18.73
C VAL A 197 7.46 -1.19 -19.35
N ARG A 198 8.70 -0.86 -19.67
CA ARG A 198 9.68 -1.79 -20.24
C ARG A 198 10.85 -1.96 -19.27
N LEU A 199 11.10 -3.20 -18.87
CA LEU A 199 12.29 -3.58 -18.10
C LEU A 199 13.04 -4.68 -18.85
N PRO A 200 14.37 -4.62 -18.94
CA PRO A 200 15.15 -5.69 -19.55
C PRO A 200 15.04 -6.97 -18.72
N TYR A 201 15.01 -8.13 -19.39
CA TYR A 201 15.14 -9.44 -18.72
C TYR A 201 16.61 -9.88 -18.72
N ARG A 202 17.16 -10.16 -17.55
CA ARG A 202 18.57 -10.57 -17.35
C ARG A 202 18.68 -11.55 -16.20
N GLU A 203 19.01 -12.81 -16.50
CA GLU A 203 19.28 -13.81 -15.46
C GLU A 203 20.58 -13.47 -14.71
N PRO A 204 20.67 -13.74 -13.38
CA PRO A 204 21.88 -13.49 -12.63
C PRO A 204 23.00 -14.44 -13.10
N SER A 205 23.97 -13.93 -13.85
CA SER A 205 25.07 -14.72 -14.43
C SER A 205 26.30 -14.87 -13.52
N GLY A 206 26.20 -14.44 -12.26
CA GLY A 206 27.33 -14.43 -11.29
C GLY A 206 28.36 -13.31 -11.51
N LEU A 207 28.27 -12.57 -12.63
CA LEU A 207 29.04 -11.36 -12.91
C LEU A 207 28.15 -10.12 -12.71
N PHE A 208 28.77 -9.00 -12.34
CA PHE A 208 28.08 -7.72 -12.11
C PHE A 208 27.33 -7.26 -13.38
N ASP A 209 26.02 -7.07 -13.27
CA ASP A 209 25.08 -6.78 -14.37
C ASP A 209 25.00 -5.28 -14.75
N GLY A 210 25.91 -4.46 -14.22
CA GLY A 210 25.92 -3.02 -14.41
C GLY A 210 24.95 -2.25 -13.53
N ALA A 211 24.30 -2.90 -12.54
CA ALA A 211 23.31 -2.30 -11.63
C ALA A 211 22.10 -1.65 -12.34
N ALA A 212 21.78 -2.09 -13.56
CA ALA A 212 20.57 -1.67 -14.27
C ALA A 212 19.35 -2.41 -13.71
N GLU A 213 18.25 -1.70 -13.43
CA GLU A 213 17.00 -2.36 -13.03
C GLU A 213 16.54 -3.32 -14.13
N SER A 214 16.32 -4.58 -13.74
CA SER A 214 15.98 -5.67 -14.64
C SER A 214 15.09 -6.71 -13.97
N VAL A 215 14.36 -7.47 -14.78
CA VAL A 215 13.66 -8.68 -14.36
C VAL A 215 14.65 -9.84 -14.46
N TRP A 216 14.82 -10.60 -13.39
CA TRP A 216 15.83 -11.66 -13.34
C TRP A 216 15.24 -13.07 -13.18
N ASP A 217 13.95 -13.19 -12.88
CA ASP A 217 13.22 -14.45 -12.83
C ASP A 217 11.79 -14.23 -13.38
N VAL A 218 11.33 -15.17 -14.21
CA VAL A 218 9.99 -15.19 -14.79
C VAL A 218 9.47 -16.61 -14.69
N ARG A 219 8.30 -16.78 -14.08
CA ARG A 219 7.66 -18.08 -13.91
C ARG A 219 6.24 -18.05 -14.44
N THR A 220 5.84 -19.13 -15.10
CA THR A 220 4.47 -19.33 -15.58
C THR A 220 3.86 -20.52 -14.84
N TRP A 221 2.66 -20.33 -14.29
CA TRP A 221 1.84 -21.40 -13.72
C TRP A 221 0.47 -21.41 -14.38
N HIS A 222 -0.15 -22.58 -14.44
CA HIS A 222 -1.51 -22.75 -14.93
C HIS A 222 -2.36 -23.37 -13.81
N ARG A 223 -3.59 -22.88 -13.64
CA ARG A 223 -4.56 -23.41 -12.68
C ARG A 223 -5.90 -23.57 -13.39
N ILE A 224 -6.63 -24.63 -13.04
CA ILE A 224 -8.00 -24.84 -13.51
C ILE A 224 -8.90 -23.77 -12.88
N ALA A 225 -9.80 -23.18 -13.68
CA ALA A 225 -10.79 -22.21 -13.23
C ALA A 225 -12.17 -22.53 -13.84
N THR A 226 -13.24 -22.06 -13.19
CA THR A 226 -14.62 -22.22 -13.67
C THR A 226 -14.81 -21.46 -14.99
N GLY A 227 -15.24 -22.16 -16.04
CA GLY A 227 -15.38 -21.57 -17.38
C GLY A 227 -16.63 -20.74 -17.61
N THR A 228 -17.71 -20.95 -16.84
CA THR A 228 -18.97 -20.22 -17.01
C THR A 228 -19.73 -20.15 -15.69
N VAL A 229 -20.31 -18.97 -15.41
CA VAL A 229 -21.23 -18.74 -14.28
C VAL A 229 -22.53 -18.19 -14.85
N ALA A 230 -23.66 -18.80 -14.47
CA ALA A 230 -24.99 -18.34 -14.84
C ALA A 230 -25.75 -17.95 -13.58
N THR A 231 -26.22 -16.70 -13.53
CA THR A 231 -27.07 -16.17 -12.46
C THR A 231 -28.53 -16.24 -12.93
N ARG A 232 -29.43 -16.69 -12.05
CA ARG A 232 -30.87 -16.75 -12.30
C ARG A 232 -31.54 -15.40 -12.05
#